data_AF-A0A1V6I7G1-F1
#
_entry.id   AF-A0A1V6I7G1-F1
#
_cell.length_a   1.000
_cell.length_b   1.000
_cell.length_c   1.000
_cell.angle_alpha   90.00
_cell.angle_beta   90.00
_cell.angle_gamma   90.00
#
_symmetry.space_group_name_H-M   'P 1'
#
loop_
_entity.id
_entity.type
_entity.pdbx_description
1 polymer ?
#
loop_
_entity_poly.entity_id
_entity_poly.type
_entity_poly.pdbx_seq_one_letter_code
_entity_poly.pdbx_strand_id
1 'polypeptide(L)'
;MKKISFILVFLLSFGIIAHSQSITFNITGIQKAIGRIHLGFFTNEKDYKIEKPTINKYISKKDLKNGKITVRFDDIPAGTYGVCLLDDENENGKMDYSFFIPQEGFGFSNYYHKGMSKPKFDSFKFDLDSGVHKVVEIKIRYM
;
A
#
# COMPACT_ATOMS: atom_id res chain seq x y z
N MET A 1 0.43 1.26 -68.21
CA MET A 1 0.73 2.31 -67.21
C MET A 1 0.05 1.95 -65.90
N LYS A 2 0.76 1.41 -64.91
CA LYS A 2 0.22 1.14 -63.57
C LYS A 2 1.02 2.00 -62.58
N LYS A 3 0.39 3.05 -62.05
CA LYS A 3 0.98 3.90 -61.02
C LYS A 3 0.78 3.20 -59.67
N ILE A 4 1.85 2.68 -59.09
CA ILE A 4 1.85 2.12 -57.73
C ILE A 4 2.05 3.29 -56.78
N SER A 5 1.02 3.64 -56.02
CA SER A 5 1.09 4.69 -55.01
C SER A 5 1.62 4.08 -53.71
N PHE A 6 2.79 4.53 -53.27
CA PHE A 6 3.36 4.20 -51.96
C PHE A 6 2.74 5.12 -50.91
N ILE A 7 1.90 4.59 -50.02
CA ILE A 7 1.44 5.31 -48.83
C ILE A 7 2.49 5.11 -47.73
N LEU A 8 3.18 6.20 -47.39
CA LEU A 8 4.11 6.24 -46.26
C LEU A 8 3.28 6.45 -44.98
N VAL A 9 3.07 5.38 -44.20
CA VAL A 9 2.46 5.48 -42.86
C VAL A 9 3.50 6.00 -41.90
N PHE A 10 3.38 7.27 -41.51
CA PHE A 10 4.24 7.89 -40.48
C PHE A 10 3.77 7.42 -39.10
N LEU A 11 4.47 6.44 -38.53
CA LEU A 11 4.24 5.99 -37.15
C LEU A 11 4.71 7.09 -36.18
N LEU A 12 3.79 7.95 -35.74
CA LEU A 12 4.03 8.87 -34.63
C LEU A 12 4.23 8.04 -33.36
N SER A 13 5.49 7.83 -33.00
CA SER A 13 5.87 7.30 -31.69
C SER A 13 5.67 8.42 -30.68
N PHE A 14 4.47 8.51 -30.11
CA PHE A 14 4.25 9.27 -28.88
C PHE A 14 5.10 8.60 -27.80
N GLY A 15 6.24 9.21 -27.48
CA GLY A 15 7.01 8.85 -26.29
C GLY A 15 6.14 9.13 -25.08
N ILE A 16 5.58 8.08 -24.48
CA ILE A 16 5.01 8.17 -23.15
C ILE A 16 6.13 8.63 -22.21
N ILE A 17 6.01 9.80 -21.62
CA ILE A 17 6.88 10.17 -20.51
C ILE A 17 6.43 9.28 -19.35
N ALA A 18 7.10 8.15 -19.17
CA ALA A 18 6.89 7.26 -18.04
C ALA A 18 7.45 7.96 -16.80
N HIS A 19 6.62 8.78 -16.16
CA HIS A 19 6.92 9.29 -14.83
C HIS A 19 6.89 8.12 -13.85
N SER A 20 8.04 7.75 -13.30
CA SER A 20 8.13 6.72 -12.27
C SER A 20 7.88 7.36 -10.91
N GLN A 21 6.63 7.31 -10.44
CA GLN A 21 6.32 7.56 -9.03
C GLN A 21 6.78 6.39 -8.17
N SER A 22 6.99 6.67 -6.89
CA SER A 22 7.38 5.64 -5.93
C SER A 22 6.88 5.97 -4.54
N ILE A 23 6.67 4.94 -3.74
CA ILE A 23 6.25 5.07 -2.35
C ILE A 23 7.19 4.29 -1.45
N THR A 24 7.62 4.91 -0.37
CA THR A 24 8.37 4.25 0.70
C THR A 24 7.56 4.26 1.99
N PHE A 25 7.39 3.07 2.57
CA PHE A 25 6.77 2.91 3.87
C PHE A 25 7.84 2.75 4.93
N ASN A 26 7.77 3.60 5.95
CA ASN A 26 8.51 3.46 7.19
C ASN A 26 7.58 2.84 8.23
N ILE A 27 7.81 1.58 8.53
CA ILE A 27 6.96 0.78 9.42
C ILE A 27 7.70 0.63 10.74
N THR A 28 7.04 0.98 11.83
CA THR A 28 7.63 0.99 13.17
C THR A 28 6.73 0.31 14.20
N GLY A 29 7.35 -0.15 15.29
CA GLY A 29 6.65 -0.78 16.41
C GLY A 29 6.42 -2.28 16.24
N ILE A 30 7.04 -2.91 15.24
CA ILE A 30 6.95 -4.36 15.01
C ILE A 30 7.55 -5.09 16.22
N GLN A 31 6.77 -5.97 16.86
CA GLN A 31 7.20 -6.66 18.08
C GLN A 31 7.90 -7.99 17.79
N LYS A 32 7.41 -8.76 16.81
CA LYS A 32 7.91 -10.10 16.50
C LYS A 32 8.39 -10.22 15.06
N ALA A 33 9.48 -10.98 14.87
CA ALA A 33 10.08 -11.26 13.57
C ALA A 33 9.45 -12.45 12.82
N ILE A 34 8.26 -12.91 13.25
CA ILE A 34 7.55 -14.06 12.66
C ILE A 34 6.49 -13.61 11.65
N GLY A 35 6.13 -14.48 10.72
CA GLY A 35 5.15 -14.18 9.68
C GLY A 35 5.59 -13.04 8.75
N ARG A 36 4.63 -12.22 8.34
CA ARG A 36 4.84 -11.17 7.33
C ARG A 36 4.02 -9.92 7.62
N ILE A 37 4.39 -8.82 6.99
CA ILE A 37 3.53 -7.63 6.97
C ILE A 37 2.66 -7.69 5.73
N HIS A 38 1.36 -7.48 5.90
CA HIS A 38 0.38 -7.34 4.82
C HIS A 38 -0.09 -5.89 4.75
N LEU A 39 0.14 -5.26 3.60
CA LEU A 39 -0.37 -3.92 3.28
C LEU A 39 -1.56 -4.04 2.31
N GLY A 40 -2.73 -3.57 2.75
CA GLY A 40 -3.93 -3.43 1.93
C GLY A 40 -4.16 -1.98 1.54
N PHE A 41 -4.14 -1.68 0.25
CA PHE A 41 -4.40 -0.34 -0.30
C PHE A 41 -5.87 -0.20 -0.67
N PHE A 42 -6.51 0.87 -0.21
CA PHE A 42 -7.90 1.20 -0.49
C PHE A 42 -7.97 2.54 -1.21
N THR A 43 -8.91 2.71 -2.13
CA THR A 43 -9.15 3.99 -2.82
C THR A 43 -10.42 4.70 -2.34
N ASN A 44 -11.25 4.02 -1.55
CA ASN A 44 -12.52 4.58 -1.05
C ASN A 44 -13.01 3.89 0.23
N GLU A 45 -13.90 4.58 0.95
CA GLU A 45 -14.52 4.13 2.21
C GLU A 45 -15.36 2.84 2.05
N LYS A 46 -16.03 2.66 0.91
CA LYS A 46 -16.93 1.51 0.69
C LYS A 46 -16.12 0.20 0.68
N ASP A 47 -15.04 0.17 -0.09
CA ASP A 47 -14.17 -1.00 -0.20
C ASP A 47 -13.39 -1.24 1.10
N TYR A 48 -13.01 -0.18 1.80
CA TYR A 48 -12.41 -0.25 3.13
C TYR A 48 -13.34 -0.93 4.16
N LYS A 49 -14.62 -0.56 4.19
CA LYS A 49 -15.59 -1.14 5.15
C LYS A 49 -15.81 -2.64 4.97
N ILE A 50 -15.70 -3.14 3.74
CA ILE A 50 -15.84 -4.57 3.42
C ILE A 50 -14.49 -5.29 3.30
N GLU A 51 -13.39 -4.64 3.70
CA GLU A 51 -12.04 -5.18 3.68
C GLU A 51 -11.59 -5.72 2.31
N LYS A 52 -11.96 -5.02 1.23
CA LYS A 52 -11.59 -5.38 -0.14
C LYS A 52 -10.52 -4.42 -0.70
N PRO A 53 -9.24 -4.64 -0.42
CA PRO A 53 -8.18 -3.77 -0.93
C PRO A 53 -8.06 -3.87 -2.46
N THR A 54 -7.76 -2.75 -3.11
CA THR A 54 -7.47 -2.66 -4.54
C THR A 54 -6.10 -3.26 -4.87
N ILE A 55 -5.12 -3.11 -3.97
CA ILE A 55 -3.77 -3.65 -4.11
C ILE A 55 -3.38 -4.31 -2.78
N ASN A 56 -2.78 -5.50 -2.86
CA ASN A 56 -2.18 -6.19 -1.73
C ASN A 56 -0.66 -6.26 -1.93
N LYS A 57 0.10 -5.92 -0.90
CA LYS A 57 1.55 -6.15 -0.85
C LYS A 57 1.90 -6.92 0.41
N TYR A 58 2.80 -7.89 0.28
CA TYR A 58 3.33 -8.67 1.41
C TYR A 58 4.82 -8.41 1.53
N ILE A 59 5.28 -8.19 2.75
CA ILE A 59 6.68 -7.84 3.05
C ILE A 59 7.20 -8.87 4.03
N SER A 60 8.30 -9.54 3.66
CA SER A 60 8.99 -10.43 4.59
C SER A 60 9.66 -9.62 5.71
N LYS A 61 9.70 -10.16 6.93
CA LYS A 61 10.35 -9.50 8.06
C LYS A 61 11.86 -9.75 8.15
N LYS A 62 12.50 -10.23 7.07
CA LYS A 62 13.94 -10.54 7.04
C LYS A 62 14.83 -9.34 7.34
N ASP A 63 14.41 -8.15 6.92
CA ASP A 63 15.14 -6.90 7.13
C ASP A 63 14.70 -6.14 8.40
N LEU A 64 13.93 -6.79 9.29
CA LEU A 64 13.50 -6.19 10.55
C LEU A 64 14.70 -5.84 11.43
N LYS A 65 14.84 -4.56 11.76
CA LYS A 65 15.88 -4.06 12.66
C LYS A 65 15.27 -3.14 13.70
N ASN A 66 15.46 -3.46 14.98
CA ASN A 66 14.99 -2.64 16.12
C ASN A 66 13.50 -2.27 16.03
N GLY A 67 12.65 -3.23 15.64
CA GLY A 67 11.21 -3.01 15.50
C GLY A 67 10.80 -2.15 14.30
N LYS A 68 11.68 -2.01 13.30
CA LYS A 68 11.46 -1.18 12.11
C LYS A 68 11.76 -1.91 10.80
N ILE A 69 10.96 -1.62 9.79
CA ILE A 69 11.16 -2.02 8.39
C ILE A 69 10.92 -0.79 7.50
N THR A 70 11.80 -0.57 6.54
CA THR A 70 11.59 0.39 5.45
C THR A 70 11.47 -0.39 4.15
N VAL A 71 10.40 -0.17 3.39
CA VAL A 71 10.16 -0.83 2.10
C VAL A 71 9.77 0.18 1.05
N ARG A 72 10.23 -0.02 -0.19
CA ARG A 72 9.92 0.83 -1.34
C ARG A 72 9.14 0.03 -2.39
N PHE A 73 8.15 0.67 -2.98
CA PHE A 73 7.42 0.19 -4.15
C PHE A 73 7.47 1.24 -5.26
N ASP A 74 7.84 0.82 -6.46
CA ASP A 74 7.91 1.66 -7.67
C ASP A 74 6.78 1.36 -8.66
N ASP A 75 5.92 0.37 -8.34
CA ASP A 75 4.88 -0.17 -9.21
C ASP A 75 3.45 0.20 -8.74
N ILE A 76 3.30 1.24 -7.90
CA ILE A 76 2.00 1.74 -7.45
C ILE A 76 1.57 2.90 -8.36
N PRO A 77 0.45 2.78 -9.08
CA PRO A 77 -0.10 3.88 -9.90
C PRO A 77 -0.33 5.15 -9.09
N ALA A 78 -0.26 6.31 -9.74
CA ALA A 78 -0.64 7.57 -9.11
C ALA A 78 -2.14 7.54 -8.74
N GLY A 79 -2.48 8.12 -7.60
CA GLY A 79 -3.84 8.15 -7.07
C GLY A 79 -3.92 8.41 -5.58
N THR A 80 -5.15 8.46 -5.07
CA THR A 80 -5.44 8.60 -3.64
C THR A 80 -5.59 7.23 -3.00
N TYR A 81 -4.84 6.99 -1.93
CA TYR A 81 -4.83 5.71 -1.22
C TYR A 81 -4.93 5.91 0.28
N GLY A 82 -5.63 5.01 0.96
CA GLY A 82 -5.44 4.72 2.37
C GLY A 82 -4.88 3.32 2.51
N VAL A 83 -3.84 3.14 3.32
CA VAL A 83 -3.18 1.85 3.52
C VAL A 83 -3.43 1.36 4.93
N CYS A 84 -3.98 0.15 5.02
CA CYS A 84 -4.06 -0.62 6.26
C CYS A 84 -2.90 -1.60 6.31
N LEU A 85 -2.32 -1.76 7.50
CA LEU A 85 -1.30 -2.73 7.79
C LEU A 85 -1.87 -3.80 8.72
N LEU A 86 -1.66 -5.07 8.38
CA LEU A 86 -1.79 -6.22 9.28
C LEU A 86 -0.38 -6.81 9.51
N ASP A 87 -0.03 -7.01 10.77
CA ASP A 87 1.12 -7.79 11.17
C ASP A 87 0.73 -9.27 11.24
N ASP A 88 0.65 -9.91 10.07
CA ASP A 88 0.13 -11.27 9.82
C ASP A 88 1.15 -12.30 10.31
N GLU A 89 1.15 -12.57 11.63
CA GLU A 89 2.05 -13.47 12.34
C GLU A 89 1.79 -14.93 11.97
N ASN A 90 0.53 -15.29 11.67
CA ASN A 90 0.13 -16.66 11.32
C ASN A 90 -0.11 -16.91 9.82
N GLU A 91 0.10 -15.88 9.00
CA GLU A 91 0.04 -15.92 7.53
C GLU A 91 -1.35 -16.24 6.93
N ASN A 92 -2.43 -16.02 7.67
CA ASN A 92 -3.79 -16.28 7.21
C ASN A 92 -4.41 -15.11 6.40
N GLY A 93 -3.75 -13.93 6.41
CA GLY A 93 -4.14 -12.76 5.63
C GLY A 93 -5.37 -12.00 6.13
N LYS A 94 -5.80 -12.23 7.37
CA LYS A 94 -6.93 -11.55 8.02
C LYS A 94 -6.63 -11.29 9.49
N MET A 95 -7.23 -10.24 10.05
CA MET A 95 -7.11 -10.00 11.49
C MET A 95 -7.89 -11.06 12.27
N ASP A 96 -7.20 -11.75 13.19
CA ASP A 96 -7.85 -12.61 14.17
C ASP A 96 -8.32 -11.83 15.41
N TYR A 97 -9.42 -12.29 16.00
CA TYR A 97 -10.05 -11.63 17.15
C TYR A 97 -10.36 -12.62 18.27
N SER A 98 -10.10 -12.21 19.51
CA SER A 98 -10.59 -12.86 20.73
C SER A 98 -11.51 -11.91 21.47
N PHE A 99 -12.78 -12.26 21.68
CA PHE A 99 -13.78 -11.38 22.30
C PHE A 99 -13.77 -9.93 21.76
N PHE A 100 -13.68 -9.77 20.44
CA PHE A 100 -13.57 -8.49 19.71
C PHE A 100 -12.23 -7.74 19.82
N ILE A 101 -11.22 -8.32 20.47
CA ILE A 101 -9.88 -7.74 20.60
C ILE A 101 -8.96 -8.30 19.50
N PRO A 102 -8.36 -7.44 18.66
CA PRO A 102 -7.34 -7.84 17.68
C PRO A 102 -6.22 -8.66 18.34
N GLN A 103 -5.87 -9.79 17.74
CA GLN A 103 -4.79 -10.67 18.23
C GLN A 103 -3.45 -10.37 17.57
N GLU A 104 -3.45 -9.62 16.47
CA GLU A 104 -2.27 -9.25 15.71
C GLU A 104 -2.11 -7.73 15.63
N GLY A 105 -0.92 -7.30 15.23
CA GLY A 105 -0.62 -5.88 15.07
C GLY A 105 -1.38 -5.26 13.91
N PHE A 106 -1.81 -4.01 14.05
CA PHE A 106 -2.42 -3.25 12.97
C PHE A 106 -1.91 -1.82 12.89
N GLY A 107 -2.01 -1.21 11.73
CA GLY A 107 -1.61 0.18 11.51
C GLY A 107 -2.28 0.82 10.30
N PHE A 108 -2.14 2.14 10.18
CA PHE A 108 -2.71 2.92 9.08
C PHE A 108 -1.70 3.94 8.57
N SER A 109 -1.74 4.24 7.27
CA SER A 109 -0.88 5.25 6.64
C SER A 109 -1.05 6.63 7.27
N ASN A 110 0.05 7.23 7.71
CA ASN A 110 0.13 8.57 8.29
C ASN A 110 -0.84 8.80 9.47
N TYR A 111 -1.28 7.73 10.13
CA TYR A 111 -2.31 7.81 11.16
C TYR A 111 -2.07 6.77 12.25
N TYR A 112 -1.77 7.25 13.46
CA TYR A 112 -1.66 6.38 14.64
C TYR A 112 -3.02 6.22 15.32
N HIS A 113 -3.64 5.06 15.14
CA HIS A 113 -4.99 4.80 15.61
C HIS A 113 -5.06 4.52 17.12
N LYS A 114 -5.73 5.41 17.87
CA LYS A 114 -5.97 5.29 19.32
C LYS A 114 -7.42 4.95 19.68
N GLY A 115 -8.30 4.83 18.69
CA GLY A 115 -9.73 4.54 18.91
C GLY A 115 -9.99 3.10 19.34
N MET A 116 -11.25 2.83 19.70
CA MET A 116 -11.80 1.49 19.94
C MET A 116 -12.44 0.89 18.68
N SER A 117 -12.85 1.73 17.72
CA SER A 117 -13.43 1.31 16.44
C SER A 117 -12.53 1.75 15.29
N LYS A 118 -12.62 1.04 14.16
CA LYS A 118 -11.87 1.36 12.93
C LYS A 118 -11.98 2.86 12.56
N PRO A 119 -10.87 3.53 12.18
CA PRO A 119 -10.91 4.90 11.71
C PRO A 119 -11.68 5.01 10.39
N LYS A 120 -12.10 6.22 10.00
CA LYS A 120 -12.63 6.46 8.65
C LYS A 120 -11.47 6.50 7.65
N PHE A 121 -11.72 6.09 6.40
CA PHE A 121 -10.75 6.17 5.30
C PHE A 121 -10.13 7.56 5.18
N ASP A 122 -10.94 8.60 5.35
CA ASP A 122 -10.51 10.00 5.25
C ASP A 122 -9.43 10.38 6.28
N SER A 123 -9.34 9.66 7.39
CA SER A 123 -8.35 9.92 8.45
C SER A 123 -6.94 9.43 8.12
N PHE A 124 -6.79 8.52 7.14
CA PHE A 124 -5.51 7.90 6.80
C PHE A 124 -5.23 7.86 5.30
N LYS A 125 -6.05 8.51 4.47
CA LYS A 125 -5.80 8.64 3.04
C LYS A 125 -4.68 9.64 2.75
N PHE A 126 -3.99 9.44 1.64
CA PHE A 126 -2.97 10.32 1.10
C PHE A 126 -2.94 10.24 -0.42
N ASP A 127 -2.40 11.27 -1.06
CA ASP A 127 -2.20 11.30 -2.51
C ASP A 127 -0.78 10.87 -2.88
N LEU A 128 -0.67 10.02 -3.90
CA LEU A 128 0.56 9.65 -4.60
C LEU A 128 0.52 10.27 -6.00
N ASP A 129 1.24 11.37 -6.17
CA ASP A 129 1.28 12.09 -7.44
C ASP A 129 2.23 11.43 -8.45
N SER A 130 1.92 11.62 -9.74
CA SER A 130 2.75 11.11 -10.84
C SER A 130 4.16 11.69 -10.78
N GLY A 131 5.19 10.83 -10.92
CA GLY A 131 6.59 11.23 -10.90
C GLY A 131 7.13 11.69 -9.54
N VAL A 132 6.35 11.55 -8.47
CA VAL A 132 6.77 11.95 -7.12
C VAL A 132 7.23 10.75 -6.30
N HIS A 133 8.22 10.99 -5.44
CA HIS A 133 8.57 10.07 -4.38
C HIS A 133 7.80 10.43 -3.10
N LYS A 134 6.95 9.51 -2.63
CA LYS A 134 6.16 9.66 -1.40
C LYS A 134 6.77 8.84 -0.28
N VAL A 135 6.88 9.42 0.92
CA VAL A 135 7.17 8.70 2.16
C VAL A 135 5.88 8.61 2.98
N VAL A 136 5.58 7.43 3.49
CA VAL A 136 4.40 7.14 4.33
C VAL A 136 4.84 6.46 5.61
N GLU A 137 4.38 7.00 6.73
CA GLU A 137 4.68 6.45 8.05
C GLU A 137 3.56 5.52 8.51
N ILE A 138 3.91 4.34 9.02
CA ILE A 138 2.96 3.44 9.69
C ILE A 138 3.56 3.03 11.03
N LYS A 139 2.84 3.35 12.12
CA LYS A 139 3.17 2.86 13.46
C LYS A 139 2.18 1.78 13.85
N ILE A 140 2.68 0.58 14.08
CA ILE A 140 1.87 -0.57 14.48
C ILE A 140 1.40 -0.39 15.92
N ARG A 141 0.16 -0.76 16.17
CA ARG A 141 -0.44 -0.93 17.49
C ARG A 141 -0.84 -2.38 17.68
N TYR A 142 -0.58 -2.87 18.88
CA TYR A 142 -1.08 -4.16 19.38
C TYR A 142 -2.02 -3.86 20.56
N MET A 143 -2.91 -4.79 20.88
CA MET A 143 -3.90 -4.68 21.96
C MET A 143 -3.58 -5.61 23.11
#